data_AF-A0A6C0H2P9-F1
#
_entry.id   AF-A0A6C0H2P9-F1
#
_cell.length_a   1.000
_cell.length_b   1.000
_cell.length_c   1.000
_cell.angle_alpha   90.00
_cell.angle_beta   90.00
_cell.angle_gamma   90.00
#
_symmetry.space_group_name_H-M   'P 1'
#
loop_
_entity.id
_entity.type
_entity.pdbx_description
1 polymer ?
#
loop_
_entity_poly.entity_id
_entity_poly.type
_entity_poly.pdbx_seq_one_letter_code
_entity_poly.pdbx_strand_id
1 'polypeptide(L)'
;MVIFNTKKFIIFLCVFIPLLVLLTIFIIRCYCKVENFDSYTKAWAQQLFTDKNLNVSGLEAWPLIVFPNHLTLQMLTNYHNLNLDDIYDKKAEIHIMLDGEPTDIPNTEDYDIIISTKKNLKNSIFLPYYIFHCVEAKLDINHLNFKHTNYSTRKFAVFAYSNCDERFPGVKRRREFYEKFKMRFGNMVSNLGRCYNEDLIEFGTHVDNSEKFKGFRFVIAFENKEIDGYVSEKIINPIFAGCIPVYCGASDVSKYINPKRIINVKDFSSDDKVFERMLEIENNPSLFQEIISQPALTETPSIHNEYSFLLGKGKIFKDMYDKSPNPLRDMMPLKRCVLNKIIFCTFADGRYYSTKRIEKEANNSEYFDEVIGYSPLDLMSNWKHENVGVVHFDLNFLSKAKRGYGYWTWKPYIILKALCENCEDGDILVYADSGCTVEPFMTTKMMGYINAISDKNPILAFSMLFKEKFWSKADIVERVFKNVSTDEKNIALNSNIYQFSSTTIIMRKCTQVLDFVKEWHNIAQEDNHRYIDDSLSLKDDSKLFENRHDQSIFSLLCKKNRQLVKNSTDFQIDSGHNESQRVIFKRKRYKN
;
A
#
# COMPACT_ATOMS: atom_id res chain seq x y z
N MET A 1 -33.00 26.25 -4.10
CA MET A 1 -32.25 26.41 -2.84
C MET A 1 -32.64 25.22 -1.94
N VAL A 2 -32.01 24.07 -2.15
CA VAL A 2 -32.24 22.88 -1.31
C VAL A 2 -31.40 23.09 -0.06
N ILE A 3 -32.06 23.25 1.09
CA ILE A 3 -31.40 23.35 2.39
C ILE A 3 -30.63 22.03 2.61
N PHE A 4 -29.31 22.10 2.47
CA PHE A 4 -28.41 20.99 2.74
C PHE A 4 -28.57 20.57 4.21
N ASN A 5 -28.85 19.28 4.44
CA ASN A 5 -28.91 18.74 5.79
C ASN A 5 -27.48 18.51 6.29
N THR A 6 -26.87 19.56 6.83
CA THR A 6 -25.51 19.62 7.42
C THR A 6 -25.16 18.44 8.33
N LYS A 7 -26.16 17.79 8.97
CA LYS A 7 -25.95 16.58 9.76
C LYS A 7 -25.48 15.36 8.97
N LYS A 8 -25.91 15.17 7.71
CA LYS A 8 -25.49 14.02 6.87
C LYS A 8 -24.00 14.09 6.51
N PHE A 9 -23.50 15.29 6.27
CA PHE A 9 -22.09 15.55 5.98
C PHE A 9 -21.22 15.43 7.24
N ILE A 10 -21.72 15.90 8.40
CA ILE A 10 -21.05 15.77 9.71
C ILE A 10 -20.89 14.30 10.15
N ILE A 11 -21.84 13.41 9.81
CA ILE A 11 -21.75 12.00 10.19
C ILE A 11 -20.91 11.18 9.19
N PHE A 12 -20.94 11.54 7.91
CA PHE A 12 -19.95 11.07 6.91
C PHE A 12 -18.52 11.39 7.36
N LEU A 13 -18.30 12.59 7.91
CA LEU A 13 -17.06 12.98 8.58
C LEU A 13 -16.70 12.07 9.77
N CYS A 14 -17.64 11.69 10.65
CA CYS A 14 -17.35 10.85 11.83
C CYS A 14 -16.86 9.42 11.53
N VAL A 15 -17.06 8.89 10.31
CA VAL A 15 -16.61 7.54 9.90
C VAL A 15 -15.31 7.61 9.11
N PHE A 16 -15.15 8.64 8.28
CA PHE A 16 -13.91 8.90 7.57
C PHE A 16 -12.85 9.54 8.45
N ILE A 17 -13.20 10.25 9.53
CA ILE A 17 -12.24 10.77 10.52
C ILE A 17 -11.46 9.63 11.20
N PRO A 18 -12.04 8.52 11.68
CA PRO A 18 -11.28 7.36 12.14
C PRO A 18 -10.37 6.77 11.07
N LEU A 19 -10.84 6.67 9.82
CA LEU A 19 -10.00 6.21 8.70
C LEU A 19 -8.86 7.19 8.40
N LEU A 20 -9.12 8.51 8.48
CA LEU A 20 -8.19 9.62 8.30
C LEU A 20 -7.18 9.67 9.45
N VAL A 21 -7.64 9.46 10.68
CA VAL A 21 -6.80 9.33 11.87
C VAL A 21 -5.93 8.09 11.74
N LEU A 22 -6.44 6.97 11.21
CA LEU A 22 -5.64 5.78 10.95
C LEU A 22 -4.65 5.97 9.79
N LEU A 23 -5.05 6.61 8.70
CA LEU A 23 -4.21 6.92 7.54
C LEU A 23 -3.12 7.93 7.92
N THR A 24 -3.46 8.93 8.73
CA THR A 24 -2.52 9.93 9.25
C THR A 24 -1.64 9.36 10.36
N ILE A 25 -2.16 8.55 11.29
CA ILE A 25 -1.34 7.78 12.24
C ILE A 25 -0.36 6.89 11.49
N PHE A 26 -0.79 6.29 10.38
CA PHE A 26 0.03 5.46 9.53
C PHE A 26 1.12 6.29 8.82
N ILE A 27 0.75 7.38 8.14
CA ILE A 27 1.69 8.29 7.47
C ILE A 27 2.68 8.87 8.50
N ILE A 28 2.23 9.30 9.69
CA ILE A 28 3.09 9.77 10.79
C ILE A 28 3.98 8.65 11.33
N ARG A 29 3.48 7.42 11.55
CA ARG A 29 4.32 6.28 12.00
C ARG A 29 5.40 5.93 10.99
N CYS A 30 5.12 6.08 9.70
CA CYS A 30 6.06 5.85 8.62
C CYS A 30 7.05 7.03 8.42
N TYR A 31 6.64 8.29 8.65
CA TYR A 31 7.47 9.49 8.44
C TYR A 31 8.33 9.89 9.63
N CYS A 32 7.82 9.76 10.86
CA CYS A 32 8.26 10.72 11.87
C CYS A 32 9.29 10.20 12.88
N LYS A 33 9.41 8.88 13.17
CA LYS A 33 10.16 8.39 14.36
C LYS A 33 10.05 9.37 15.56
N VAL A 34 8.87 9.98 15.77
CA VAL A 34 8.74 11.06 16.74
C VAL A 34 8.77 10.42 18.12
N GLU A 35 9.84 10.66 18.87
CA GLU A 35 9.76 10.64 20.33
C GLU A 35 8.63 11.60 20.72
N ASN A 36 7.57 11.07 21.35
CA ASN A 36 6.28 11.73 21.62
C ASN A 36 5.22 11.66 20.50
N PHE A 37 5.06 10.50 19.85
CA PHE A 37 3.94 10.15 18.98
C PHE A 37 2.59 10.73 19.45
N ASP A 38 2.26 10.58 20.73
CA ASP A 38 1.00 11.04 21.33
C ASP A 38 0.82 12.56 21.35
N SER A 39 1.90 13.34 21.39
CA SER A 39 1.86 14.81 21.41
C SER A 39 1.45 15.36 20.03
N TYR A 40 2.00 14.77 18.96
CA TYR A 40 1.78 15.24 17.60
C TYR A 40 0.41 14.82 17.07
N THR A 41 -0.02 13.58 17.30
CA THR A 41 -1.40 13.17 16.99
C THR A 41 -2.41 13.99 17.76
N LYS A 42 -2.14 14.33 19.04
CA LYS A 42 -3.01 15.22 19.81
C LYS A 42 -3.06 16.62 19.22
N ALA A 43 -1.93 17.24 18.90
CA ALA A 43 -1.88 18.59 18.33
C ALA A 43 -2.52 18.66 16.94
N TRP A 44 -2.28 17.68 16.07
CA TRP A 44 -2.88 17.58 14.73
C TRP A 44 -4.38 17.28 14.78
N ALA A 45 -4.80 16.33 15.63
CA ALA A 45 -6.21 16.10 15.90
C ALA A 45 -6.84 17.40 16.43
N GLN A 46 -6.19 18.08 17.38
CA GLN A 46 -6.66 19.36 17.88
C GLN A 46 -6.81 20.36 16.73
N GLN A 47 -5.85 20.48 15.81
CA GLN A 47 -5.91 21.41 14.67
C GLN A 47 -7.09 21.11 13.71
N LEU A 48 -7.32 19.83 13.39
CA LEU A 48 -8.50 19.38 12.63
C LEU A 48 -9.82 19.66 13.35
N PHE A 49 -9.82 19.59 14.68
CA PHE A 49 -11.02 19.79 15.51
C PHE A 49 -11.18 21.23 16.05
N THR A 50 -10.17 22.10 15.95
CA THR A 50 -10.18 23.49 16.46
C THR A 50 -10.38 24.52 15.36
N ASP A 51 -10.20 24.17 14.09
CA ASP A 51 -10.48 25.09 13.00
C ASP A 51 -12.00 25.34 12.91
N LYS A 52 -12.44 26.37 13.63
CA LYS A 52 -13.82 26.90 13.63
C LYS A 52 -14.31 27.34 12.25
N ASN A 53 -13.45 27.23 11.23
CA ASN A 53 -13.72 27.50 9.82
C ASN A 53 -14.01 26.24 8.98
N LEU A 54 -14.12 25.05 9.56
CA LEU A 54 -14.82 23.94 8.91
C LEU A 54 -16.31 24.31 8.81
N ASN A 55 -16.64 25.21 7.88
CA ASN A 55 -18.00 25.46 7.43
C ASN A 55 -18.44 24.18 6.72
N VAL A 56 -19.05 23.27 7.48
CA VAL A 56 -19.42 21.91 7.07
C VAL A 56 -20.53 21.88 6.00
N SER A 57 -20.97 23.05 5.53
CA SER A 57 -21.83 23.21 4.37
C SER A 57 -20.99 23.31 3.09
N GLY A 58 -20.69 22.17 2.45
CA GLY A 58 -20.13 22.14 1.08
C GLY A 58 -18.72 21.56 0.90
N LEU A 59 -18.29 20.61 1.73
CA LEU A 59 -16.96 19.97 1.57
C LEU A 59 -17.00 18.88 0.49
N GLU A 60 -17.00 19.30 -0.76
CA GLU A 60 -16.90 18.43 -1.94
C GLU A 60 -15.44 17.99 -2.16
N ALA A 61 -14.49 18.80 -1.67
CA ALA A 61 -13.06 18.48 -1.52
C ALA A 61 -12.61 18.81 -0.09
N TRP A 62 -11.79 17.93 0.47
CA TRP A 62 -11.18 18.15 1.78
C TRP A 62 -10.05 19.19 1.68
N PRO A 63 -9.74 19.93 2.77
CA PRO A 63 -8.56 20.78 2.79
C PRO A 63 -7.33 19.95 2.40
N LEU A 64 -6.49 20.50 1.51
CA LEU A 64 -5.24 19.87 1.11
C LEU A 64 -4.42 19.56 2.35
N ILE A 65 -4.19 18.27 2.62
CA ILE A 65 -3.43 17.85 3.78
C ILE A 65 -1.96 17.95 3.42
N VAL A 66 -1.26 18.90 4.05
CA VAL A 66 0.18 19.06 3.90
C VAL A 66 0.85 18.42 5.10
N PHE A 67 1.60 17.35 4.87
CA PHE A 67 2.39 16.68 5.90
C PHE A 67 3.68 17.48 6.21
N PRO A 68 4.35 17.23 7.36
CA PRO A 68 5.55 17.97 7.76
C PRO A 68 6.71 17.92 6.76
N ASN A 69 6.70 16.93 5.87
CA ASN A 69 7.66 16.73 4.79
C ASN A 69 7.18 17.30 3.44
N HIS A 70 6.18 18.18 3.45
CA HIS A 70 5.54 18.79 2.28
C HIS A 70 4.81 17.83 1.32
N LEU A 71 4.60 16.57 1.70
CA LEU A 71 3.70 15.68 0.96
C LEU A 71 2.28 16.25 1.02
N THR A 72 1.62 16.34 -0.14
CA THR A 72 0.28 16.90 -0.26
C THR A 72 -0.72 15.81 -0.64
N LEU A 73 -1.79 15.69 0.14
CA LEU A 73 -2.84 14.70 -0.09
C LEU A 73 -4.19 15.41 -0.25
N GLN A 74 -4.91 15.06 -1.31
CA GLN A 74 -6.27 15.53 -1.55
C GLN A 74 -7.26 14.37 -1.47
N MET A 75 -8.35 14.59 -0.74
CA MET A 75 -9.46 13.66 -0.66
C MET A 75 -10.70 14.26 -1.31
N LEU A 76 -11.36 13.44 -2.10
CA LEU A 76 -12.54 13.80 -2.86
C LEU A 76 -13.68 12.85 -2.50
N THR A 77 -14.89 13.38 -2.43
CA THR A 77 -16.10 12.61 -2.14
C THR A 77 -17.01 12.64 -3.35
N ASN A 78 -17.36 11.46 -3.87
CA ASN A 78 -18.37 11.37 -4.91
C ASN A 78 -19.75 11.49 -4.26
N TYR A 79 -20.46 12.58 -4.54
CA TYR A 79 -21.81 12.86 -4.08
C TYR A 79 -22.64 13.46 -5.23
N HIS A 80 -23.97 13.34 -5.16
CA HIS A 80 -24.87 13.78 -6.24
C HIS A 80 -24.58 15.20 -6.77
N ASN A 81 -24.46 15.32 -8.09
CA ASN A 81 -24.28 16.57 -8.86
C ASN A 81 -22.97 17.34 -8.64
N LEU A 82 -21.91 16.67 -8.21
CA LEU A 82 -20.58 17.29 -8.08
C LEU A 82 -19.79 17.24 -9.39
N ASN A 83 -19.31 18.40 -9.84
CA ASN A 83 -18.31 18.47 -10.89
C ASN A 83 -16.92 18.30 -10.27
N LEU A 84 -16.42 17.07 -10.27
CA LEU A 84 -15.14 16.72 -9.64
C LEU A 84 -13.95 17.47 -10.27
N ASP A 85 -14.05 17.90 -11.52
CA ASP A 85 -13.00 18.66 -12.22
C ASP A 85 -12.76 20.05 -11.60
N ASP A 86 -13.79 20.68 -11.01
CA ASP A 86 -13.68 22.03 -10.43
C ASP A 86 -12.95 22.04 -9.09
N ILE A 87 -12.88 20.87 -8.44
CA ILE A 87 -12.33 20.71 -7.09
C ILE A 87 -11.07 19.85 -7.05
N TYR A 88 -10.72 19.19 -8.16
CA TYR A 88 -9.49 18.42 -8.30
C TYR A 88 -8.25 19.34 -8.30
N ASP A 89 -7.35 19.16 -7.34
CA ASP A 89 -6.12 19.92 -7.22
C ASP A 89 -4.94 19.12 -7.78
N LYS A 90 -4.46 19.53 -8.95
CA LYS A 90 -3.28 18.93 -9.61
C LYS A 90 -1.98 19.10 -8.82
N LYS A 91 -1.95 19.93 -7.77
CA LYS A 91 -0.80 20.11 -6.89
C LYS A 91 -0.74 19.08 -5.76
N ALA A 92 -1.82 18.32 -5.53
CA ALA A 92 -1.77 17.20 -4.60
C ALA A 92 -0.92 16.09 -5.21
N GLU A 93 0.00 15.54 -4.41
CA GLU A 93 0.84 14.40 -4.80
C GLU A 93 0.07 13.07 -4.69
N ILE A 94 -1.01 13.00 -3.90
CA ILE A 94 -1.87 11.81 -3.72
C ILE A 94 -3.35 12.19 -3.77
N HIS A 95 -4.13 11.44 -4.56
CA HIS A 95 -5.59 11.61 -4.66
C HIS A 95 -6.36 10.38 -4.19
N ILE A 96 -7.24 10.57 -3.20
CA ILE A 96 -8.12 9.51 -2.68
C ILE A 96 -9.58 9.85 -2.99
N MET A 97 -10.28 8.93 -3.66
CA MET A 97 -11.71 9.03 -3.95
C MET A 97 -12.54 8.19 -2.98
N LEU A 98 -13.55 8.82 -2.37
CA LEU A 98 -14.53 8.18 -1.50
C LEU A 98 -15.90 8.17 -2.17
N ASP A 99 -16.43 6.98 -2.43
CA ASP A 99 -17.61 6.80 -3.27
C ASP A 99 -18.71 5.96 -2.58
N GLY A 100 -19.77 6.66 -2.16
CA GLY A 100 -20.98 6.05 -1.57
C GLY A 100 -22.16 5.96 -2.53
N GLU A 101 -22.01 6.47 -3.76
CA GLU A 101 -23.13 6.66 -4.68
C GLU A 101 -23.29 5.51 -5.68
N PRO A 102 -24.52 5.20 -6.12
CA PRO A 102 -24.78 4.19 -7.13
C PRO A 102 -24.53 4.73 -8.56
N THR A 103 -23.94 5.91 -8.73
CA THR A 103 -23.56 6.50 -10.02
C THR A 103 -22.11 6.21 -10.35
N ASP A 104 -21.74 6.23 -11.63
CA ASP A 104 -20.35 6.01 -12.03
C ASP A 104 -19.44 7.11 -11.47
N ILE A 105 -18.18 6.74 -11.23
CA ILE A 105 -17.13 7.69 -10.84
C ILE A 105 -16.48 8.16 -12.14
N PRO A 106 -16.45 9.46 -12.46
CA PRO A 106 -15.73 9.96 -13.62
C PRO A 106 -14.21 9.79 -13.42
N ASN A 107 -13.47 9.61 -14.51
CA ASN A 107 -12.00 9.62 -14.55
C ASN A 107 -11.33 8.76 -13.45
N THR A 108 -11.76 7.50 -13.27
CA THR A 108 -11.23 6.62 -12.20
C THR A 108 -9.72 6.43 -12.21
N GLU A 109 -9.05 6.70 -13.34
CA GLU A 109 -7.60 6.61 -13.48
C GLU A 109 -6.85 7.78 -12.83
N ASP A 110 -7.54 8.88 -12.49
CA ASP A 110 -6.95 10.06 -11.85
C ASP A 110 -6.80 9.91 -10.33
N TYR A 111 -7.26 8.79 -9.77
CA TYR A 111 -7.22 8.50 -8.34
C TYR A 111 -6.27 7.35 -8.04
N ASP A 112 -5.38 7.56 -7.07
CA ASP A 112 -4.46 6.51 -6.59
C ASP A 112 -5.21 5.42 -5.81
N ILE A 113 -6.26 5.83 -5.09
CA ILE A 113 -7.06 4.94 -4.23
C ILE A 113 -8.53 5.31 -4.37
N ILE A 114 -9.36 4.32 -4.65
CA ILE A 114 -10.82 4.46 -4.65
C ILE A 114 -11.42 3.59 -3.56
N ILE A 115 -12.09 4.19 -2.58
CA ILE A 115 -12.89 3.44 -1.59
C ILE A 115 -14.33 3.55 -2.03
N SER A 116 -14.91 2.43 -2.48
CA SER A 116 -16.24 2.42 -3.10
C SER A 116 -17.17 1.37 -2.54
N THR A 117 -18.46 1.70 -2.56
CA THR A 117 -19.57 0.78 -2.29
C THR A 117 -19.94 -0.12 -3.47
N LYS A 118 -19.20 -0.03 -4.59
CA LYS A 118 -19.38 -0.84 -5.81
C LYS A 118 -18.17 -1.74 -6.06
N LYS A 119 -18.41 -2.88 -6.72
CA LYS A 119 -17.36 -3.83 -7.12
C LYS A 119 -16.75 -3.51 -8.48
N ASN A 120 -15.63 -4.18 -8.77
CA ASN A 120 -14.97 -4.22 -10.08
C ASN A 120 -14.42 -2.89 -10.59
N LEU A 121 -14.13 -1.96 -9.69
CA LEU A 121 -13.38 -0.75 -10.01
C LEU A 121 -11.88 -1.04 -9.92
N LYS A 122 -11.09 -0.50 -10.86
CA LYS A 122 -9.62 -0.60 -10.83
C LYS A 122 -9.09 0.17 -9.62
N ASN A 123 -8.02 -0.34 -8.98
CA ASN A 123 -7.37 0.28 -7.81
C ASN A 123 -8.34 0.63 -6.68
N SER A 124 -9.38 -0.19 -6.51
CA SER A 124 -10.47 0.09 -5.59
C SER A 124 -10.54 -0.87 -4.41
N ILE A 125 -11.14 -0.37 -3.34
CA ILE A 125 -11.38 -1.06 -2.10
C ILE A 125 -12.87 -1.07 -1.88
N PHE A 126 -13.44 -2.27 -1.99
CA PHE A 126 -14.87 -2.47 -1.84
C PHE A 126 -15.25 -2.47 -0.36
N LEU A 127 -16.15 -1.55 0.01
CA LEU A 127 -16.72 -1.44 1.35
C LEU A 127 -18.24 -1.28 1.23
N PRO A 128 -19.03 -2.31 1.59
CA PRO A 128 -20.49 -2.26 1.45
C PRO A 128 -21.11 -1.08 2.20
N TYR A 129 -22.11 -0.42 1.59
CA TYR A 129 -22.73 0.77 2.18
C TYR A 129 -23.36 0.50 3.55
N TYR A 130 -23.98 -0.66 3.72
CA TYR A 130 -24.64 -1.02 4.96
C TYR A 130 -23.69 -1.10 6.17
N ILE A 131 -22.40 -1.37 5.94
CA ILE A 131 -21.37 -1.30 7.00
C ILE A 131 -21.18 0.15 7.44
N PHE A 132 -21.15 1.12 6.50
CA PHE A 132 -21.11 2.55 6.84
C PHE A 132 -22.31 2.95 7.69
N HIS A 133 -23.52 2.53 7.30
CA HIS A 133 -24.73 2.83 8.06
C HIS A 133 -24.69 2.29 9.48
N CYS A 134 -24.18 1.06 9.69
CA CYS A 134 -24.03 0.50 11.03
C CYS A 134 -23.14 1.38 11.92
N VAL A 135 -22.05 1.93 11.38
CA VAL A 135 -21.17 2.85 12.12
C VAL A 135 -21.86 4.19 12.37
N GLU A 136 -22.48 4.78 11.34
CA GLU A 136 -23.21 6.06 11.42
C GLU A 136 -24.31 6.03 12.49
N ALA A 137 -25.10 4.96 12.49
CA ALA A 137 -26.23 4.79 13.41
C ALA A 137 -25.84 4.15 14.75
N LYS A 138 -24.53 3.93 15.01
CA LYS A 138 -24.01 3.25 16.21
C LYS A 138 -24.69 1.91 16.49
N LEU A 139 -24.97 1.19 15.42
CA LEU A 139 -25.67 -0.07 15.45
C LEU A 139 -24.67 -1.21 15.62
N ASP A 140 -24.81 -1.98 16.70
CA ASP A 140 -23.99 -3.17 16.88
C ASP A 140 -24.47 -4.29 15.96
N ILE A 141 -23.70 -4.53 14.90
CA ILE A 141 -23.98 -5.54 13.90
C ILE A 141 -23.99 -6.96 14.48
N ASN A 142 -23.32 -7.19 15.61
CA ASN A 142 -23.29 -8.47 16.32
C ASN A 142 -24.57 -8.72 17.13
N HIS A 143 -25.40 -7.69 17.35
CA HIS A 143 -26.66 -7.76 18.09
C HIS A 143 -27.90 -7.63 17.18
N LEU A 144 -27.75 -7.94 15.88
CA LEU A 144 -28.82 -7.92 14.90
C LEU A 144 -29.91 -9.01 15.09
N ASN A 145 -29.70 -9.98 15.98
CA ASN A 145 -30.61 -11.11 16.17
C ASN A 145 -31.70 -10.77 17.19
N PHE A 146 -32.92 -10.52 16.70
CA PHE A 146 -34.09 -10.26 17.53
C PHE A 146 -34.64 -11.56 18.09
N LYS A 147 -34.73 -11.67 19.43
CA LYS A 147 -35.26 -12.88 20.08
C LYS A 147 -36.76 -12.85 20.28
N HIS A 148 -37.37 -11.69 20.57
CA HIS A 148 -38.81 -11.59 20.81
C HIS A 148 -39.35 -10.21 20.42
N THR A 149 -40.47 -10.17 19.69
CA THR A 149 -41.24 -8.95 19.46
C THR A 149 -42.73 -9.25 19.55
N ASN A 150 -43.55 -8.28 20.00
CA ASN A 150 -44.99 -8.48 20.07
C ASN A 150 -45.62 -8.32 18.68
N TYR A 151 -45.98 -9.44 18.05
CA TYR A 151 -46.54 -9.49 16.69
C TYR A 151 -47.88 -8.72 16.56
N SER A 152 -48.71 -8.75 17.59
CA SER A 152 -50.09 -8.23 17.54
C SER A 152 -50.16 -6.71 17.55
N THR A 153 -49.13 -6.03 18.06
CA THR A 153 -49.09 -4.55 18.12
C THR A 153 -48.52 -3.91 16.86
N ARG A 154 -48.06 -4.71 15.90
CA ARG A 154 -47.42 -4.23 14.67
C ARG A 154 -48.43 -4.08 13.54
N LYS A 155 -48.31 -2.99 12.79
CA LYS A 155 -49.02 -2.77 11.53
C LYS A 155 -48.41 -3.63 10.43
N PHE A 156 -49.19 -3.92 9.39
CA PHE A 156 -48.77 -4.82 8.30
C PHE A 156 -47.48 -4.34 7.61
N ALA A 157 -47.49 -3.22 6.89
CA ALA A 157 -46.32 -2.80 6.13
C ALA A 157 -46.13 -1.29 6.03
N VAL A 158 -44.88 -0.88 5.80
CA VAL A 158 -44.52 0.53 5.57
C VAL A 158 -43.68 0.74 4.30
N PHE A 159 -44.00 1.81 3.59
CA PHE A 159 -43.24 2.40 2.49
C PHE A 159 -42.70 3.76 2.94
N ALA A 160 -41.40 4.02 2.81
CA ALA A 160 -40.79 5.24 3.34
C ALA A 160 -39.68 5.77 2.41
N TYR A 161 -40.08 6.47 1.35
CA TYR A 161 -39.18 6.97 0.33
C TYR A 161 -39.38 8.45 -0.01
N SER A 162 -38.26 9.14 -0.22
CA SER A 162 -38.21 10.57 -0.55
C SER A 162 -37.68 10.84 -1.95
N ASN A 163 -36.91 9.89 -2.52
CA ASN A 163 -36.39 9.98 -3.88
C ASN A 163 -37.38 9.34 -4.85
N CYS A 164 -38.01 10.19 -5.67
CA CYS A 164 -39.01 9.80 -6.67
C CYS A 164 -38.48 10.01 -8.11
N ASP A 165 -37.16 10.17 -8.28
CA ASP A 165 -36.53 10.38 -9.57
C ASP A 165 -36.46 9.08 -10.40
N GLU A 166 -37.39 8.93 -11.34
CA GLU A 166 -37.49 7.76 -12.22
C GLU A 166 -36.37 7.61 -13.24
N ARG A 167 -35.43 8.57 -13.32
CA ARG A 167 -34.17 8.36 -14.09
C ARG A 167 -33.36 7.19 -13.53
N PHE A 168 -33.56 6.86 -12.25
CA PHE A 168 -32.96 5.70 -11.61
C PHE A 168 -33.86 4.46 -11.78
N PRO A 169 -33.41 3.38 -12.44
CA PRO A 169 -34.25 2.21 -12.73
C PRO A 169 -34.89 1.55 -11.49
N GLY A 170 -34.19 1.55 -10.35
CA GLY A 170 -34.73 1.00 -9.10
C GLY A 170 -35.87 1.85 -8.52
N VAL A 171 -35.85 3.17 -8.76
CA VAL A 171 -36.96 4.06 -8.37
C VAL A 171 -38.20 3.80 -9.22
N LYS A 172 -38.04 3.56 -10.54
CA LYS A 172 -39.13 3.14 -11.42
C LYS A 172 -39.72 1.78 -10.97
N ARG A 173 -38.88 0.79 -10.74
CA ARG A 173 -39.28 -0.54 -10.23
C ARG A 173 -40.02 -0.47 -8.90
N ARG A 174 -39.61 0.44 -8.01
CA ARG A 174 -40.25 0.74 -6.74
C ARG A 174 -41.64 1.34 -6.91
N ARG A 175 -41.85 2.24 -7.89
CA ARG A 175 -43.19 2.78 -8.20
C ARG A 175 -44.14 1.68 -8.64
N GLU A 176 -43.72 0.88 -9.63
CA GLU A 176 -44.52 -0.20 -10.18
C GLU A 176 -44.91 -1.22 -9.10
N PHE A 177 -43.99 -1.52 -8.17
CA PHE A 177 -44.29 -2.34 -7.00
C PHE A 177 -45.31 -1.66 -6.08
N TYR A 178 -45.11 -0.38 -5.74
CA TYR A 178 -45.97 0.36 -4.82
C TYR A 178 -47.41 0.48 -5.32
N GLU A 179 -47.63 0.73 -6.62
CA GLU A 179 -48.97 0.80 -7.22
C GLU A 179 -49.74 -0.52 -7.05
N LYS A 180 -49.11 -1.66 -7.40
CA LYS A 180 -49.71 -2.98 -7.20
C LYS A 180 -49.90 -3.32 -5.72
N PHE A 181 -48.93 -2.95 -4.89
CA PHE A 181 -48.95 -3.16 -3.45
C PHE A 181 -50.13 -2.41 -2.79
N LYS A 182 -50.36 -1.16 -3.18
CA LYS A 182 -51.52 -0.38 -2.72
C LYS A 182 -52.84 -0.93 -3.25
N MET A 183 -52.90 -1.36 -4.51
CA MET A 183 -54.09 -2.00 -5.07
C MET A 183 -54.44 -3.30 -4.33
N ARG A 184 -53.44 -4.10 -3.95
CA ARG A 184 -53.64 -5.40 -3.30
C ARG A 184 -54.02 -5.31 -1.82
N PHE A 185 -53.43 -4.36 -1.09
CA PHE A 185 -53.49 -4.29 0.38
C PHE A 185 -54.17 -3.03 0.94
N GLY A 186 -54.47 -2.03 0.10
CA GLY A 186 -55.22 -0.83 0.47
C GLY A 186 -54.67 -0.11 1.70
N ASN A 187 -55.49 -0.04 2.76
CA ASN A 187 -55.20 0.69 3.99
C ASN A 187 -54.25 -0.05 4.95
N MET A 188 -53.89 -1.31 4.66
CA MET A 188 -52.90 -2.05 5.46
C MET A 188 -51.48 -1.51 5.25
N VAL A 189 -51.26 -0.72 4.20
CA VAL A 189 -49.95 -0.14 3.85
C VAL A 189 -49.86 1.31 4.32
N SER A 190 -48.91 1.58 5.20
CA SER A 190 -48.57 2.95 5.63
C SER A 190 -47.53 3.57 4.70
N ASN A 191 -47.69 4.84 4.36
CA ASN A 191 -46.68 5.62 3.63
C ASN A 191 -46.10 6.71 4.54
N LEU A 192 -44.82 6.60 4.89
CA LEU A 192 -44.07 7.56 5.71
C LEU A 192 -43.06 8.38 4.90
N GLY A 193 -43.05 8.29 3.57
CA GLY A 193 -42.17 9.06 2.69
C GLY A 193 -42.95 10.02 1.81
N ARG A 194 -42.24 11.00 1.21
CA ARG A 194 -42.83 11.99 0.29
C ARG A 194 -43.31 11.39 -1.03
N CYS A 195 -42.68 10.32 -1.52
CA CYS A 195 -43.12 9.71 -2.77
C CYS A 195 -44.54 9.18 -2.60
N TYR A 196 -45.44 9.66 -3.46
CA TYR A 196 -46.86 9.28 -3.48
C TYR A 196 -47.62 9.68 -2.20
N ASN A 197 -47.12 10.70 -1.49
CA ASN A 197 -47.78 11.32 -0.34
C ASN A 197 -47.36 12.79 -0.24
N GLU A 198 -47.93 13.63 -1.10
CA GLU A 198 -47.50 15.03 -1.31
C GLU A 198 -47.73 15.93 -0.08
N ASP A 199 -48.69 15.57 0.79
CA ASP A 199 -49.02 16.32 2.00
C ASP A 199 -48.10 15.99 3.19
N LEU A 200 -47.20 15.01 3.05
CA LEU A 200 -46.35 14.54 4.15
C LEU A 200 -45.10 15.41 4.29
N ILE A 201 -45.04 16.17 5.39
CA ILE A 201 -43.82 16.88 5.80
C ILE A 201 -42.88 15.87 6.47
N GLU A 202 -41.71 15.67 5.87
CA GLU A 202 -40.68 14.76 6.37
C GLU A 202 -40.08 15.27 7.70
N PHE A 203 -40.04 14.41 8.72
CA PHE A 203 -39.31 14.64 9.96
C PHE A 203 -38.28 13.53 10.20
N GLY A 204 -36.99 13.89 10.33
CA GLY A 204 -35.89 12.98 10.69
C GLY A 204 -35.06 12.47 9.51
N THR A 205 -33.98 11.73 9.81
CA THR A 205 -33.04 11.18 8.80
C THR A 205 -33.18 9.66 8.66
N HIS A 206 -32.47 9.07 7.69
CA HIS A 206 -32.41 7.61 7.50
C HIS A 206 -31.78 6.88 8.70
N VAL A 207 -31.03 7.59 9.54
CA VAL A 207 -30.40 7.09 10.77
C VAL A 207 -31.45 6.69 11.83
N ASP A 208 -32.55 7.42 11.90
CA ASP A 208 -33.63 7.20 12.88
C ASP A 208 -34.73 6.26 12.35
N ASN A 209 -34.60 5.78 11.11
CA ASN A 209 -35.66 5.00 10.47
C ASN A 209 -35.91 3.65 11.16
N SER A 210 -34.89 3.05 11.77
CA SER A 210 -35.06 1.83 12.56
C SER A 210 -36.09 2.01 13.68
N GLU A 211 -36.06 3.13 14.41
CA GLU A 211 -37.05 3.45 15.45
C GLU A 211 -38.46 3.60 14.88
N LYS A 212 -38.60 4.29 13.75
CA LYS A 212 -39.89 4.48 13.07
C LYS A 212 -40.48 3.17 12.56
N PHE A 213 -39.63 2.22 12.20
CA PHE A 213 -40.05 0.94 11.65
C PHE A 213 -40.48 -0.08 12.70
N LYS A 214 -40.12 0.10 13.99
CA LYS A 214 -40.42 -0.89 15.07
C LYS A 214 -41.88 -1.32 15.16
N GLY A 215 -42.80 -0.44 14.75
CA GLY A 215 -44.24 -0.70 14.75
C GLY A 215 -44.77 -1.47 13.54
N PHE A 216 -43.92 -1.98 12.65
CA PHE A 216 -44.34 -2.66 11.41
C PHE A 216 -43.85 -4.11 11.34
N ARG A 217 -44.49 -4.93 10.50
CA ARG A 217 -44.02 -6.30 10.20
C ARG A 217 -43.13 -6.31 8.97
N PHE A 218 -43.56 -5.64 7.90
CA PHE A 218 -42.82 -5.55 6.64
C PHE A 218 -42.36 -4.11 6.37
N VAL A 219 -41.16 -3.97 5.80
CA VAL A 219 -40.68 -2.68 5.26
C VAL A 219 -40.23 -2.89 3.82
N ILE A 220 -40.72 -2.06 2.91
CA ILE A 220 -40.25 -2.07 1.53
C ILE A 220 -38.83 -1.49 1.49
N ALA A 221 -37.88 -2.28 1.01
CA ALA A 221 -36.43 -2.05 1.09
C ALA A 221 -35.77 -2.10 -0.30
N PHE A 222 -36.36 -1.41 -1.28
CA PHE A 222 -35.87 -1.29 -2.64
C PHE A 222 -34.74 -0.25 -2.75
N GLU A 223 -33.64 -0.61 -3.41
CA GLU A 223 -32.55 0.30 -3.74
C GLU A 223 -32.92 1.27 -4.86
N ASN A 224 -32.13 2.34 -5.01
CA ASN A 224 -32.33 3.29 -6.12
C ASN A 224 -31.83 2.72 -7.46
N LYS A 225 -30.82 1.84 -7.43
CA LYS A 225 -30.33 1.09 -8.58
C LYS A 225 -30.00 -0.34 -8.17
N GLU A 226 -30.07 -1.24 -9.15
CA GLU A 226 -29.64 -2.63 -9.00
C GLU A 226 -28.19 -2.76 -9.42
N ILE A 227 -27.28 -2.78 -8.45
CA ILE A 227 -25.83 -2.90 -8.67
C ILE A 227 -25.28 -3.94 -7.70
N ASP A 228 -24.47 -4.88 -8.20
CA ASP A 228 -23.81 -5.88 -7.37
C ASP A 228 -22.89 -5.23 -6.32
N GLY A 229 -23.00 -5.70 -5.08
CA GLY A 229 -22.32 -5.14 -3.92
C GLY A 229 -22.97 -3.89 -3.31
N TYR A 230 -23.90 -3.23 -4.01
CA TYR A 230 -24.58 -2.02 -3.49
C TYR A 230 -25.75 -2.40 -2.57
N VAL A 231 -25.43 -2.62 -1.31
CA VAL A 231 -26.40 -2.95 -0.24
C VAL A 231 -26.35 -1.84 0.80
N SER A 232 -27.45 -1.12 1.01
CA SER A 232 -27.48 0.13 1.79
C SER A 232 -28.18 0.03 3.15
N GLU A 233 -28.45 1.18 3.79
CA GLU A 233 -29.24 1.30 5.00
C GLU A 233 -30.65 0.73 4.86
N LYS A 234 -31.17 0.65 3.64
CA LYS A 234 -32.56 0.25 3.35
C LYS A 234 -32.87 -1.18 3.78
N ILE A 235 -31.87 -2.07 3.75
CA ILE A 235 -32.05 -3.45 4.23
C ILE A 235 -31.74 -3.58 5.72
N ILE A 236 -30.80 -2.79 6.25
CA ILE A 236 -30.36 -2.88 7.65
C ILE A 236 -31.34 -2.24 8.63
N ASN A 237 -31.91 -1.08 8.30
CA ASN A 237 -32.86 -0.39 9.17
C ASN A 237 -34.09 -1.25 9.53
N PRO A 238 -34.74 -1.96 8.57
CA PRO A 238 -35.82 -2.87 8.90
C PRO A 238 -35.38 -4.05 9.76
N ILE A 239 -34.18 -4.60 9.51
CA ILE A 239 -33.66 -5.72 10.31
C ILE A 239 -33.47 -5.26 11.76
N PHE A 240 -32.87 -4.08 11.99
CA PHE A 240 -32.72 -3.47 13.32
C PHE A 240 -34.05 -3.07 13.97
N ALA A 241 -35.11 -2.89 13.21
CA ALA A 241 -36.45 -2.66 13.74
C ALA A 241 -37.18 -3.97 14.13
N GLY A 242 -36.55 -5.13 13.90
CA GLY A 242 -37.20 -6.43 14.01
C GLY A 242 -38.29 -6.65 12.95
N CYS A 243 -38.20 -5.98 11.80
CA CYS A 243 -39.11 -6.15 10.67
C CYS A 243 -38.52 -7.11 9.62
N ILE A 244 -39.35 -7.58 8.69
CA ILE A 244 -38.92 -8.34 7.50
C ILE A 244 -38.74 -7.35 6.32
N PRO A 245 -37.52 -7.15 5.81
CA PRO A 245 -37.31 -6.37 4.60
C PRO A 245 -37.90 -7.08 3.37
N VAL A 246 -38.67 -6.36 2.56
CA VAL A 246 -39.05 -6.75 1.20
C VAL A 246 -38.09 -6.07 0.24
N TYR A 247 -37.04 -6.78 -0.16
CA TYR A 247 -35.84 -6.23 -0.78
C TYR A 247 -35.84 -6.38 -2.30
N CYS A 248 -35.37 -5.34 -2.99
CA CYS A 248 -35.03 -5.38 -4.41
C CYS A 248 -33.82 -4.47 -4.65
N GLY A 249 -32.70 -5.01 -5.14
CA GLY A 249 -31.44 -4.28 -5.28
C GLY A 249 -30.32 -5.15 -5.83
N ALA A 250 -29.18 -5.21 -5.14
CA ALA A 250 -28.02 -6.01 -5.51
C ALA A 250 -28.39 -7.49 -5.75
N SER A 251 -27.95 -8.06 -6.87
CA SER A 251 -28.26 -9.46 -7.20
C SER A 251 -27.46 -10.44 -6.32
N ASP A 252 -26.33 -10.00 -5.77
CA ASP A 252 -25.48 -10.77 -4.88
C ASP A 252 -25.70 -10.46 -3.39
N VAL A 253 -26.86 -9.91 -3.01
CA VAL A 253 -27.23 -9.55 -1.64
C VAL A 253 -27.07 -10.71 -0.64
N SER A 254 -27.26 -11.96 -1.10
CA SER A 254 -27.11 -13.18 -0.30
C SER A 254 -25.69 -13.44 0.21
N LYS A 255 -24.67 -12.77 -0.36
CA LYS A 255 -23.29 -12.79 0.16
C LYS A 255 -23.13 -11.99 1.46
N TYR A 256 -24.07 -11.07 1.74
CA TYR A 256 -23.98 -10.12 2.84
C TYR A 256 -25.07 -10.35 3.88
N ILE A 257 -26.29 -10.53 3.41
CA ILE A 257 -27.50 -10.65 4.23
C ILE A 257 -28.05 -12.05 4.05
N ASN A 258 -28.38 -12.70 5.17
CA ASN A 258 -28.95 -14.04 5.16
C ASN A 258 -30.26 -14.04 4.37
N PRO A 259 -30.38 -14.83 3.28
CA PRO A 259 -31.59 -14.86 2.47
C PRO A 259 -32.82 -15.32 3.25
N LYS A 260 -32.65 -16.07 4.35
CA LYS A 260 -33.76 -16.48 5.23
C LYS A 260 -34.32 -15.34 6.08
N ARG A 261 -33.63 -14.20 6.17
CA ARG A 261 -34.04 -13.04 6.99
C ARG A 261 -34.87 -12.01 6.21
N ILE A 262 -34.94 -12.13 4.89
CA ILE A 262 -35.54 -11.15 3.99
C ILE A 262 -36.52 -11.82 3.02
N ILE A 263 -37.39 -11.03 2.39
CA ILE A 263 -38.13 -11.43 1.20
C ILE A 263 -37.42 -10.76 0.02
N ASN A 264 -36.58 -11.50 -0.69
CA ASN A 264 -35.92 -10.99 -1.90
C ASN A 264 -36.89 -11.10 -3.09
N VAL A 265 -37.32 -9.96 -3.61
CA VAL A 265 -38.31 -9.88 -4.70
C VAL A 265 -37.85 -10.62 -5.95
N LYS A 266 -36.54 -10.69 -6.19
CA LYS A 266 -35.95 -11.37 -7.35
C LYS A 266 -36.06 -12.90 -7.31
N ASP A 267 -36.37 -13.48 -6.14
CA ASP A 267 -36.55 -14.93 -6.00
C ASP A 267 -37.95 -15.40 -6.45
N PHE A 268 -38.83 -14.47 -6.81
CA PHE A 268 -40.22 -14.74 -7.19
C PHE A 268 -40.46 -14.42 -8.66
N SER A 269 -41.33 -15.19 -9.31
CA SER A 269 -41.68 -14.99 -10.72
C SER A 269 -42.54 -13.75 -10.99
N SER A 270 -43.17 -13.18 -9.96
CA SER A 270 -44.02 -11.98 -10.06
C SER A 270 -44.22 -11.30 -8.71
N ASP A 271 -44.63 -10.03 -8.73
CA ASP A 271 -45.01 -9.27 -7.54
C ASP A 271 -46.17 -9.94 -6.77
N ASP A 272 -47.10 -10.58 -7.48
CA ASP A 272 -48.23 -11.29 -6.84
C ASP A 272 -47.75 -12.47 -5.97
N LYS A 273 -46.68 -13.17 -6.39
CA LYS A 273 -46.06 -14.22 -5.57
C LYS A 273 -45.34 -13.66 -4.34
N VAL A 274 -44.78 -12.46 -4.43
CA VAL A 274 -44.27 -11.74 -3.26
C VAL A 274 -45.41 -11.41 -2.29
N PHE A 275 -46.54 -10.92 -2.80
CA PHE A 275 -47.72 -10.59 -2.00
C PHE A 275 -48.34 -11.81 -1.33
N GLU A 276 -48.43 -12.95 -2.03
CA GLU A 276 -48.83 -14.23 -1.47
C GLU A 276 -47.93 -14.64 -0.30
N ARG A 277 -46.59 -14.52 -0.46
CA ARG A 277 -45.65 -14.82 0.62
C ARG A 277 -45.81 -13.88 1.82
N MET A 278 -46.06 -12.59 1.59
CA MET A 278 -46.34 -11.64 2.67
C MET A 278 -47.62 -12.00 3.43
N LEU A 279 -48.68 -12.43 2.73
CA LEU A 279 -49.94 -12.87 3.35
C LEU A 279 -49.79 -14.18 4.12
N GLU A 280 -48.99 -15.12 3.61
CA GLU A 280 -48.67 -16.36 4.32
C GLU A 280 -48.02 -16.06 5.68
N ILE A 281 -47.05 -15.15 5.70
CA ILE A 281 -46.37 -14.71 6.93
C ILE A 281 -47.32 -13.91 7.82
N GLU A 282 -48.14 -13.02 7.24
CA GLU A 282 -49.13 -12.22 7.99
C GLU A 282 -50.14 -13.10 8.76
N ASN A 283 -50.53 -14.23 8.17
CA ASN A 283 -51.46 -15.18 8.78
C ASN A 283 -50.77 -16.21 9.68
N ASN A 284 -49.44 -16.16 9.82
CA ASN A 284 -48.66 -17.11 10.60
C ASN A 284 -47.62 -16.38 11.49
N PRO A 285 -48.02 -15.95 12.71
CA PRO A 285 -47.12 -15.27 13.65
C PRO A 285 -45.86 -16.08 13.99
N SER A 286 -45.95 -17.42 14.02
CA SER A 286 -44.80 -18.29 14.27
C SER A 286 -43.78 -18.23 13.12
N LEU A 287 -44.24 -18.19 11.87
CA LEU A 287 -43.38 -18.02 10.70
C LEU A 287 -42.73 -16.62 10.67
N PHE A 288 -43.46 -15.57 11.05
CA PHE A 288 -42.87 -14.25 11.23
C PHE A 288 -41.74 -14.28 12.26
N GLN A 289 -42.01 -14.88 13.44
CA GLN A 289 -41.02 -14.99 14.51
C GLN A 289 -39.81 -15.83 14.08
N GLU A 290 -40.02 -16.91 13.34
CA GLU A 290 -38.95 -17.73 12.76
C GLU A 290 -38.04 -16.91 11.86
N ILE A 291 -38.61 -16.12 10.93
CA ILE A 291 -37.85 -15.28 9.99
C ILE A 291 -37.04 -14.22 10.74
N ILE A 292 -37.65 -13.47 11.67
CA ILE A 292 -36.92 -12.39 12.35
C ILE A 292 -35.86 -12.89 13.33
N SER A 293 -35.96 -14.16 13.76
CA SER A 293 -34.98 -14.83 14.63
C SER A 293 -33.79 -15.40 13.85
N GLN A 294 -33.85 -15.44 12.51
CA GLN A 294 -32.72 -15.84 11.69
C GLN A 294 -31.54 -14.86 11.86
N PRO A 295 -30.29 -15.35 11.76
CA PRO A 295 -29.12 -14.48 11.67
C PRO A 295 -29.30 -13.44 10.57
N ALA A 296 -28.99 -12.17 10.83
CA ALA A 296 -29.16 -11.12 9.83
C ALA A 296 -28.10 -11.17 8.72
N LEU A 297 -26.85 -11.42 9.10
CA LEU A 297 -25.74 -11.54 8.16
C LEU A 297 -25.62 -12.99 7.70
N THR A 298 -25.18 -13.19 6.46
CA THR A 298 -24.73 -14.50 6.00
C THR A 298 -23.49 -14.86 6.81
N GLU A 299 -23.55 -15.92 7.62
CA GLU A 299 -22.43 -16.39 8.47
C GLU A 299 -21.24 -16.81 7.61
N THR A 300 -20.45 -15.82 7.21
CA THR A 300 -19.11 -15.99 6.71
C THR A 300 -18.18 -15.41 7.78
N PRO A 301 -17.24 -16.21 8.32
CA PRO A 301 -16.16 -15.70 9.18
C PRO A 301 -15.37 -14.54 8.55
N SER A 302 -15.56 -14.28 7.26
CA SER A 302 -14.92 -13.20 6.51
C SER A 302 -15.47 -11.83 6.90
N ILE A 303 -16.78 -11.56 6.98
CA ILE A 303 -17.28 -10.17 7.09
C ILE A 303 -16.70 -9.44 8.33
N HIS A 304 -16.70 -10.06 9.51
CA HIS A 304 -16.10 -9.47 10.71
C HIS A 304 -14.56 -9.33 10.61
N ASN A 305 -13.89 -10.32 9.99
CA ASN A 305 -12.43 -10.28 9.76
C ASN A 305 -12.03 -9.42 8.55
N GLU A 306 -12.96 -9.10 7.65
CA GLU A 306 -12.73 -8.34 6.42
C GLU A 306 -12.89 -6.86 6.70
N TYR A 307 -13.89 -6.49 7.49
CA TYR A 307 -14.28 -5.11 7.77
C TYR A 307 -13.99 -4.65 9.21
N SER A 308 -13.18 -5.38 10.01
CA SER A 308 -12.77 -4.93 11.36
C SER A 308 -11.79 -3.75 11.30
N PHE A 309 -12.35 -2.57 11.09
CA PHE A 309 -11.63 -1.31 10.90
C PHE A 309 -11.06 -0.76 12.22
N LEU A 310 -11.76 -0.94 13.35
CA LEU A 310 -11.43 -0.30 14.64
C LEU A 310 -10.13 -0.77 15.29
N LEU A 311 -9.51 -1.86 14.80
CA LEU A 311 -8.31 -2.44 15.42
C LEU A 311 -7.15 -2.62 14.42
N GLY A 312 -7.27 -2.17 13.17
CA GLY A 312 -6.22 -2.37 12.15
C GLY A 312 -6.00 -3.84 11.78
N LYS A 313 -7.02 -4.69 11.95
CA LYS A 313 -6.92 -6.16 11.78
C LYS A 313 -7.72 -6.69 10.59
N GLY A 314 -8.49 -5.83 9.91
CA GLY A 314 -9.38 -6.22 8.82
C GLY A 314 -8.68 -6.40 7.47
N LYS A 315 -9.22 -7.27 6.61
CA LYS A 315 -8.80 -7.42 5.20
C LYS A 315 -8.83 -6.09 4.43
N ILE A 316 -9.82 -5.21 4.63
CA ILE A 316 -9.84 -3.88 4.01
C ILE A 316 -8.58 -3.09 4.37
N PHE A 317 -8.22 -3.06 5.66
CA PHE A 317 -7.03 -2.36 6.12
C PHE A 317 -5.76 -2.96 5.51
N LYS A 318 -5.72 -4.30 5.39
CA LYS A 318 -4.63 -5.00 4.72
C LYS A 318 -4.59 -4.77 3.20
N ASP A 319 -5.73 -4.73 2.53
CA ASP A 319 -5.82 -4.48 1.09
C ASP A 319 -5.49 -3.01 0.75
N MET A 320 -5.82 -2.05 1.62
CA MET A 320 -5.29 -0.67 1.58
C MET A 320 -3.75 -0.65 1.65
N TYR A 321 -3.18 -1.59 2.40
CA TYR A 321 -1.73 -1.70 2.63
C TYR A 321 -0.98 -2.48 1.54
N ASP A 322 -1.60 -3.50 0.95
CA ASP A 322 -0.96 -4.51 0.09
C ASP A 322 -1.43 -4.49 -1.37
N LYS A 323 -2.63 -3.98 -1.69
CA LYS A 323 -3.29 -4.16 -2.99
C LYS A 323 -3.67 -2.87 -3.71
N SER A 324 -2.69 -2.02 -3.93
CA SER A 324 -2.70 -1.05 -5.04
C SER A 324 -1.56 -1.42 -5.99
N PRO A 325 -1.62 -1.11 -7.30
CA PRO A 325 -0.44 -1.17 -8.18
C PRO A 325 0.77 -0.43 -7.58
N ASN A 326 0.52 0.57 -6.73
CA ASN A 326 1.50 1.18 -5.83
C ASN A 326 0.92 1.17 -4.40
N PRO A 327 1.24 0.19 -3.54
CA PRO A 327 0.69 0.13 -2.19
C PRO A 327 1.05 1.41 -1.39
N LEU A 328 0.18 1.91 -0.51
CA LEU A 328 0.40 3.16 0.26
C LEU A 328 1.77 3.22 0.95
N ARG A 329 2.27 2.08 1.45
CA ARG A 329 3.60 1.94 2.07
C ARG A 329 4.78 2.17 1.11
N ASP A 330 4.56 1.98 -0.18
CA ASP A 330 5.55 1.97 -1.25
C ASP A 330 5.46 3.23 -2.14
N MET A 331 4.43 4.06 -1.95
CA MET A 331 4.26 5.38 -2.59
C MET A 331 5.00 6.52 -1.87
N MET A 332 5.67 6.24 -0.75
CA MET A 332 6.33 7.27 0.06
C MET A 332 7.73 7.58 -0.49
N PRO A 333 8.11 8.86 -0.72
CA PRO A 333 9.47 9.23 -1.08
C PRO A 333 10.44 8.88 0.06
N LEU A 334 11.29 7.88 -0.13
CA LEU A 334 12.19 7.34 0.91
C LEU A 334 13.11 8.41 1.51
N LYS A 335 13.64 9.30 0.67
CA LYS A 335 14.54 10.38 1.07
C LYS A 335 13.90 11.35 2.08
N ARG A 336 12.57 11.36 2.18
CA ARG A 336 11.82 12.14 3.17
C ARG A 336 11.56 11.38 4.49
N CYS A 337 11.95 10.10 4.59
CA CYS A 337 11.69 9.21 5.74
C CYS A 337 12.95 8.78 6.52
N VAL A 338 14.14 9.13 6.03
CA VAL A 338 15.43 8.78 6.65
C VAL A 338 16.16 10.07 7.01
N LEU A 339 16.71 10.15 8.23
CA LEU A 339 17.41 11.35 8.72
C LEU A 339 18.75 11.56 8.00
N ASN A 340 19.43 10.46 7.66
CA ASN A 340 20.69 10.45 6.94
C ASN A 340 20.45 10.52 5.43
N LYS A 341 21.31 11.24 4.71
CA LYS A 341 21.21 11.32 3.26
C LYS A 341 21.46 9.95 2.64
N ILE A 342 20.76 9.68 1.55
CA ILE A 342 20.94 8.47 0.75
C ILE A 342 21.48 8.90 -0.61
N ILE A 343 22.76 8.62 -0.83
CA ILE A 343 23.48 8.95 -2.06
C ILE A 343 23.51 7.71 -2.94
N PHE A 344 23.17 7.85 -4.22
CA PHE A 344 23.37 6.82 -5.22
C PHE A 344 24.60 7.14 -6.06
N CYS A 345 25.46 6.15 -6.30
CA CYS A 345 26.52 6.27 -7.30
C CYS A 345 26.62 5.07 -8.24
N THR A 346 27.09 5.35 -9.45
CA THR A 346 27.35 4.35 -10.49
C THR A 346 28.53 4.77 -11.37
N PHE A 347 28.98 3.89 -12.26
CA PHE A 347 30.02 4.19 -13.25
C PHE A 347 29.69 3.57 -14.59
N ALA A 348 30.05 4.26 -15.66
CA ALA A 348 30.09 3.67 -16.99
C ALA A 348 31.31 4.14 -17.78
N ASP A 349 31.90 3.24 -18.55
CA ASP A 349 33.07 3.52 -19.40
C ASP A 349 32.73 4.31 -20.67
N GLY A 350 31.44 4.50 -20.97
CA GLY A 350 30.94 5.18 -22.16
C GLY A 350 31.07 4.38 -23.45
N ARG A 351 31.64 3.15 -23.43
CA ARG A 351 31.81 2.30 -24.61
C ARG A 351 30.60 1.42 -24.85
N TYR A 352 30.14 0.74 -23.80
CA TYR A 352 29.03 -0.21 -23.87
C TYR A 352 27.84 0.21 -22.99
N TYR A 353 28.14 0.93 -21.92
CA TYR A 353 27.14 1.38 -20.96
C TYR A 353 27.23 2.90 -20.80
N SER A 354 26.09 3.51 -20.46
CA SER A 354 25.98 4.91 -20.08
C SER A 354 25.27 4.98 -18.73
N THR A 355 25.69 5.93 -17.89
CA THR A 355 25.06 6.18 -16.59
C THR A 355 23.69 6.84 -16.73
N LYS A 356 23.44 7.60 -17.82
CA LYS A 356 22.23 8.43 -18.01
C LYS A 356 20.91 7.70 -17.74
N ARG A 357 20.79 6.44 -18.16
CA ARG A 357 19.56 5.65 -17.96
C ARG A 357 19.33 5.37 -16.49
N ILE A 358 20.31 4.78 -15.81
CA ILE A 358 20.17 4.38 -14.42
C ILE A 358 20.10 5.61 -13.50
N GLU A 359 20.75 6.72 -13.85
CA GLU A 359 20.58 8.01 -13.16
C GLU A 359 19.14 8.51 -13.26
N LYS A 360 18.52 8.43 -14.44
CA LYS A 360 17.10 8.80 -14.60
C LYS A 360 16.19 7.89 -13.79
N GLU A 361 16.44 6.58 -13.80
CA GLU A 361 15.67 5.60 -13.01
C GLU A 361 15.82 5.86 -11.49
N ALA A 362 17.05 6.13 -11.01
CA ALA A 362 17.34 6.46 -9.63
C ALA A 362 16.68 7.77 -9.18
N ASN A 363 16.72 8.82 -10.02
CA ASN A 363 16.02 10.07 -9.73
C ASN A 363 14.51 9.87 -9.67
N ASN A 364 13.95 9.12 -10.63
CA ASN A 364 12.52 8.85 -10.69
C ASN A 364 12.02 7.92 -9.58
N SER A 365 12.88 7.15 -8.93
CA SER A 365 12.48 6.29 -7.82
C SER A 365 12.25 7.05 -6.52
N GLU A 366 12.72 8.30 -6.43
CA GLU A 366 12.69 9.15 -5.24
C GLU A 366 13.34 8.54 -3.99
N TYR A 367 14.24 7.57 -4.20
CA TYR A 367 14.95 6.93 -3.09
C TYR A 367 16.14 7.75 -2.58
N PHE A 368 16.73 8.56 -3.46
CA PHE A 368 18.04 9.15 -3.25
C PHE A 368 17.95 10.67 -3.17
N ASP A 369 18.73 11.25 -2.27
CA ASP A 369 18.94 12.69 -2.16
C ASP A 369 19.84 13.20 -3.28
N GLU A 370 20.85 12.39 -3.64
CA GLU A 370 21.83 12.71 -4.67
C GLU A 370 22.10 11.48 -5.54
N VAL A 371 22.26 11.70 -6.85
CA VAL A 371 22.51 10.67 -7.85
C VAL A 371 23.75 11.06 -8.64
N ILE A 372 24.79 10.21 -8.60
CA ILE A 372 26.11 10.48 -9.16
C ILE A 372 26.47 9.45 -10.22
N GLY A 373 26.63 9.89 -11.46
CA GLY A 373 27.15 9.07 -12.56
C GLY A 373 28.63 9.37 -12.83
N TYR A 374 29.53 8.47 -12.43
CA TYR A 374 30.95 8.60 -12.74
C TYR A 374 31.31 8.05 -14.13
N SER A 375 32.39 8.60 -14.66
CA SER A 375 32.98 8.28 -15.96
C SER A 375 34.50 8.14 -15.83
N PRO A 376 35.21 7.70 -16.89
CA PRO A 376 36.66 7.68 -16.89
C PRO A 376 37.33 9.04 -16.61
N LEU A 377 36.64 10.16 -16.86
CA LEU A 377 37.14 11.51 -16.59
C LEU A 377 37.25 11.82 -15.09
N ASP A 378 36.56 11.05 -14.25
CA ASP A 378 36.51 11.24 -12.80
C ASP A 378 37.62 10.48 -12.05
N LEU A 379 38.37 9.64 -12.78
CA LEU A 379 39.48 8.85 -12.27
C LEU A 379 40.78 9.68 -12.32
N MET A 380 41.47 9.76 -11.18
CA MET A 380 42.73 10.51 -11.05
C MET A 380 43.82 9.58 -10.56
N SER A 381 45.04 9.74 -11.09
CA SER A 381 46.18 8.93 -10.69
C SER A 381 46.57 9.13 -9.23
N ASN A 382 46.32 10.33 -8.70
CA ASN A 382 46.46 10.66 -7.28
C ASN A 382 45.25 11.48 -6.84
N TRP A 383 44.56 11.03 -5.81
CA TRP A 383 43.49 11.75 -5.13
C TRP A 383 43.82 11.83 -3.64
N LYS A 384 43.60 12.99 -3.01
CA LYS A 384 43.91 13.19 -1.58
C LYS A 384 42.66 13.65 -0.85
N HIS A 385 42.37 13.00 0.26
CA HIS A 385 41.27 13.37 1.15
C HIS A 385 41.71 13.23 2.61
N GLU A 386 41.20 14.08 3.51
CA GLU A 386 41.62 14.12 4.91
C GLU A 386 41.48 12.77 5.65
N ASN A 387 40.33 12.10 5.46
CA ASN A 387 40.01 10.85 6.17
C ASN A 387 40.75 9.61 5.65
N VAL A 388 41.22 9.63 4.40
CA VAL A 388 41.83 8.45 3.75
C VAL A 388 43.24 8.72 3.22
N GLY A 389 43.78 9.92 3.39
CA GLY A 389 45.10 10.30 2.91
C GLY A 389 45.20 10.32 1.38
N VAL A 390 46.36 9.96 0.86
CA VAL A 390 46.60 9.85 -0.59
C VAL A 390 46.15 8.47 -1.08
N VAL A 391 45.37 8.48 -2.15
CA VAL A 391 44.87 7.31 -2.86
C VAL A 391 45.49 7.32 -4.25
N HIS A 392 46.30 6.30 -4.54
CA HIS A 392 46.96 6.11 -5.83
C HIS A 392 46.12 5.22 -6.72
N PHE A 393 45.97 5.56 -8.00
CA PHE A 393 45.24 4.75 -8.98
C PHE A 393 46.04 4.61 -10.28
N ASP A 394 46.38 3.37 -10.69
CA ASP A 394 47.08 3.15 -11.96
C ASP A 394 46.13 3.28 -13.17
N LEU A 395 46.08 4.49 -13.74
CA LEU A 395 45.34 4.76 -14.96
C LEU A 395 45.87 3.95 -16.16
N ASN A 396 47.15 3.57 -16.18
CA ASN A 396 47.73 2.82 -17.29
C ASN A 396 47.24 1.36 -17.33
N PHE A 397 46.75 0.83 -16.22
CA PHE A 397 46.20 -0.51 -16.17
C PHE A 397 44.84 -0.62 -16.87
N LEU A 398 44.05 0.46 -16.88
CA LEU A 398 42.72 0.51 -17.50
C LEU A 398 42.74 0.10 -18.98
N SER A 399 43.75 0.56 -19.73
CA SER A 399 43.88 0.29 -21.17
C SER A 399 44.47 -1.09 -21.48
N LYS A 400 45.16 -1.71 -20.52
CA LYS A 400 45.80 -3.03 -20.67
C LYS A 400 44.84 -4.19 -20.37
N ALA A 401 43.86 -3.96 -19.50
CA ALA A 401 42.92 -4.99 -19.08
C ALA A 401 41.92 -5.36 -20.19
N LYS A 402 41.63 -6.67 -20.33
CA LYS A 402 40.75 -7.19 -21.38
C LYS A 402 39.25 -7.11 -21.05
N ARG A 403 38.91 -6.90 -19.78
CA ARG A 403 37.53 -6.98 -19.27
C ARG A 403 37.25 -5.83 -18.31
N GLY A 404 35.97 -5.44 -18.21
CA GLY A 404 35.48 -4.58 -17.15
C GLY A 404 36.11 -3.19 -17.05
N TYR A 405 36.73 -2.72 -18.13
CA TYR A 405 37.50 -1.46 -18.17
C TYR A 405 38.52 -1.40 -17.02
N GLY A 406 39.59 -2.18 -17.08
CA GLY A 406 40.53 -2.30 -15.95
C GLY A 406 40.17 -3.37 -14.93
N TYR A 407 39.46 -4.44 -15.32
CA TYR A 407 38.97 -5.48 -14.40
C TYR A 407 38.18 -4.92 -13.21
N TRP A 408 37.43 -3.82 -13.44
CA TRP A 408 36.67 -3.11 -12.41
C TRP A 408 37.52 -2.56 -11.24
N THR A 409 38.83 -2.37 -11.40
CA THR A 409 39.70 -1.73 -10.38
C THR A 409 39.22 -0.35 -9.96
N TRP A 410 38.53 0.37 -10.85
CA TRP A 410 37.92 1.67 -10.59
C TRP A 410 36.76 1.64 -9.59
N LYS A 411 36.12 0.48 -9.36
CA LYS A 411 34.93 0.38 -8.52
C LYS A 411 35.18 0.74 -7.05
N PRO A 412 36.15 0.14 -6.34
CA PRO A 412 36.48 0.59 -4.99
C PRO A 412 36.93 2.05 -4.96
N TYR A 413 37.62 2.55 -6.00
CA TYR A 413 38.04 3.95 -6.08
C TYR A 413 36.84 4.91 -6.10
N ILE A 414 35.86 4.71 -6.98
CA ILE A 414 34.71 5.62 -7.07
C ILE A 414 33.77 5.50 -5.85
N ILE A 415 33.64 4.31 -5.26
CA ILE A 415 32.87 4.12 -4.02
C ILE A 415 33.56 4.87 -2.88
N LEU A 416 34.89 4.78 -2.76
CA LEU A 416 35.65 5.51 -1.76
C LEU A 416 35.54 7.02 -1.98
N LYS A 417 35.64 7.47 -3.24
CA LYS A 417 35.49 8.87 -3.63
C LYS A 417 34.11 9.41 -3.26
N ALA A 418 33.03 8.73 -3.61
CA ALA A 418 31.67 9.12 -3.26
C ALA A 418 31.43 9.15 -1.74
N LEU A 419 31.92 8.13 -1.02
CA LEU A 419 31.87 8.14 0.45
C LEU A 419 32.61 9.35 1.01
N CYS A 420 33.76 9.72 0.47
CA CYS A 420 34.53 10.84 0.99
C CYS A 420 33.92 12.20 0.63
N GLU A 421 33.55 12.42 -0.63
CA GLU A 421 33.18 13.74 -1.17
C GLU A 421 31.69 14.08 -1.04
N ASN A 422 30.80 13.08 -0.96
CA ASN A 422 29.34 13.30 -1.04
C ASN A 422 28.56 12.83 0.19
N CYS A 423 29.18 12.07 1.11
CA CYS A 423 28.54 11.59 2.32
C CYS A 423 29.11 12.27 3.56
N GLU A 424 28.28 12.57 4.57
CA GLU A 424 28.72 12.87 5.94
C GLU A 424 28.77 11.57 6.78
N ASP A 425 29.34 11.61 7.99
CA ASP A 425 29.35 10.43 8.85
C ASP A 425 27.90 9.98 9.16
N GLY A 426 27.63 8.70 8.90
CA GLY A 426 26.30 8.11 9.00
C GLY A 426 25.40 8.20 7.78
N ASP A 427 25.77 8.97 6.75
CA ASP A 427 25.07 8.94 5.46
C ASP A 427 25.20 7.59 4.77
N ILE A 428 24.28 7.29 3.86
CA ILE A 428 24.17 5.99 3.21
C ILE A 428 24.55 6.14 1.75
N LEU A 429 25.58 5.41 1.32
CA LEU A 429 25.93 5.26 -0.07
C LEU A 429 25.34 3.96 -0.63
N VAL A 430 24.68 4.07 -1.77
CA VAL A 430 24.13 2.97 -2.55
C VAL A 430 24.85 2.92 -3.89
N TYR A 431 25.64 1.88 -4.11
CA TYR A 431 26.27 1.61 -5.39
C TYR A 431 25.45 0.59 -6.19
N ALA A 432 25.28 0.83 -7.50
CA ALA A 432 24.87 -0.22 -8.43
C ALA A 432 25.59 -0.09 -9.78
N ASP A 433 25.94 -1.22 -10.41
CA ASP A 433 26.48 -1.25 -11.77
C ASP A 433 25.52 -0.55 -12.74
N SER A 434 26.05 0.21 -13.72
CA SER A 434 25.23 0.95 -14.70
C SER A 434 24.37 0.07 -15.62
N GLY A 435 24.65 -1.23 -15.65
CA GLY A 435 23.82 -2.26 -16.30
C GLY A 435 22.58 -2.68 -15.48
N CYS A 436 22.42 -2.20 -14.25
CA CYS A 436 21.24 -2.47 -13.42
C CYS A 436 20.06 -1.56 -13.76
N THR A 437 18.84 -2.00 -13.48
CA THR A 437 17.66 -1.12 -13.40
C THR A 437 17.37 -0.77 -11.95
N VAL A 438 16.84 0.42 -11.70
CA VAL A 438 16.26 0.80 -10.40
C VAL A 438 14.74 0.69 -10.49
N GLU A 439 14.15 -0.24 -9.73
CA GLU A 439 12.70 -0.40 -9.67
C GLU A 439 12.07 0.68 -8.77
N PRO A 440 11.16 1.53 -9.30
CA PRO A 440 10.44 2.51 -8.50
C PRO A 440 9.36 1.82 -7.62
N PHE A 441 8.78 2.56 -6.69
CA PHE A 441 7.65 2.12 -5.84
C PHE A 441 7.92 0.84 -5.03
N MET A 442 9.11 0.75 -4.43
CA MET A 442 9.58 -0.32 -3.53
C MET A 442 10.13 0.24 -2.22
N THR A 443 9.62 1.38 -1.76
CA THR A 443 10.11 2.12 -0.58
C THR A 443 10.21 1.24 0.66
N THR A 444 9.23 0.37 0.93
CA THR A 444 9.29 -0.53 2.11
C THR A 444 10.50 -1.46 2.05
N LYS A 445 10.82 -1.97 0.86
CA LYS A 445 11.96 -2.86 0.67
C LYS A 445 13.28 -2.09 0.80
N MET A 446 13.34 -0.87 0.27
CA MET A 446 14.52 -0.02 0.40
C MET A 446 14.75 0.40 1.86
N MET A 447 13.68 0.75 2.60
CA MET A 447 13.72 0.95 4.05
C MET A 447 14.19 -0.30 4.78
N GLY A 448 13.77 -1.49 4.34
CA GLY A 448 14.24 -2.76 4.88
C GLY A 448 15.76 -2.91 4.75
N TYR A 449 16.34 -2.52 3.61
CA TYR A 449 17.79 -2.52 3.41
C TYR A 449 18.50 -1.49 4.30
N ILE A 450 17.97 -0.27 4.37
CA ILE A 450 18.55 0.82 5.17
C ILE A 450 18.48 0.51 6.66
N ASN A 451 17.37 -0.03 7.15
CA ASN A 451 17.22 -0.40 8.56
C ASN A 451 18.02 -1.65 8.94
N ALA A 452 18.50 -2.43 7.96
CA ALA A 452 19.29 -3.62 8.22
C ALA A 452 20.76 -3.32 8.55
N ILE A 453 21.24 -2.10 8.22
CA ILE A 453 22.59 -1.63 8.54
C ILE A 453 22.58 -0.76 9.80
N SER A 454 23.67 -0.79 10.56
CA SER A 454 23.86 -0.01 11.78
C SER A 454 25.35 0.26 12.01
N ASP A 455 25.70 0.98 13.08
CA ASP A 455 27.11 1.22 13.45
C ASP A 455 27.89 -0.09 13.66
N LYS A 456 27.22 -1.18 14.05
CA LYS A 456 27.86 -2.49 14.24
C LYS A 456 28.09 -3.23 12.92
N ASN A 457 27.17 -3.06 11.96
CA ASN A 457 27.17 -3.74 10.67
C ASN A 457 26.83 -2.77 9.53
N PRO A 458 27.74 -1.84 9.20
CA PRO A 458 27.45 -0.73 8.31
C PRO A 458 27.37 -1.10 6.83
N ILE A 459 27.68 -2.35 6.46
CA ILE A 459 27.69 -2.81 5.06
C ILE A 459 26.58 -3.84 4.84
N LEU A 460 25.65 -3.57 3.93
CA LEU A 460 24.75 -4.60 3.41
C LEU A 460 25.31 -5.15 2.10
N ALA A 461 25.64 -6.44 2.13
CA ALA A 461 26.16 -7.18 0.98
C ALA A 461 25.19 -8.29 0.57
N PHE A 462 25.13 -8.57 -0.73
CA PHE A 462 24.17 -9.52 -1.28
C PHE A 462 24.86 -10.81 -1.73
N SER A 463 24.44 -11.95 -1.22
CA SER A 463 25.00 -13.24 -1.59
C SER A 463 24.49 -13.71 -2.97
N MET A 464 25.34 -14.41 -3.72
CA MET A 464 25.02 -15.02 -5.02
C MET A 464 25.03 -16.55 -4.93
N LEU A 465 24.61 -17.28 -5.96
CA LEU A 465 24.68 -18.75 -6.00
C LEU A 465 26.05 -19.30 -6.47
N PHE A 466 27.12 -18.51 -6.36
CA PHE A 466 28.48 -18.88 -6.75
C PHE A 466 29.32 -19.20 -5.51
N LYS A 467 29.86 -20.41 -5.38
CA LYS A 467 30.66 -20.81 -4.20
C LYS A 467 32.05 -20.18 -4.24
N GLU A 468 32.49 -19.58 -3.13
CA GLU A 468 33.75 -18.82 -3.04
C GLU A 468 34.96 -19.56 -3.63
N LYS A 469 35.14 -20.82 -3.24
CA LYS A 469 36.28 -21.68 -3.63
C LYS A 469 36.44 -21.92 -5.15
N PHE A 470 35.41 -21.65 -5.95
CA PHE A 470 35.45 -21.85 -7.40
C PHE A 470 35.55 -20.51 -8.15
N TRP A 471 35.34 -19.39 -7.47
CA TRP A 471 35.15 -18.09 -8.12
C TRP A 471 36.12 -17.00 -7.63
N SER A 472 37.09 -17.37 -6.79
CA SER A 472 38.10 -16.47 -6.25
C SER A 472 39.48 -17.12 -6.30
N LYS A 473 40.41 -16.40 -6.92
CA LYS A 473 41.81 -16.80 -7.07
C LYS A 473 42.49 -16.99 -5.72
N ALA A 474 43.27 -18.06 -5.58
CA ALA A 474 44.00 -18.41 -4.34
C ALA A 474 44.94 -17.29 -3.88
N ASP A 475 45.59 -16.56 -4.79
CA ASP A 475 46.46 -15.42 -4.45
C ASP A 475 45.69 -14.33 -3.66
N ILE A 476 44.41 -14.09 -3.98
CA ILE A 476 43.57 -13.12 -3.26
C ILE A 476 43.26 -13.63 -1.85
N VAL A 477 42.93 -14.92 -1.73
CA VAL A 477 42.66 -15.56 -0.44
C VAL A 477 43.86 -15.45 0.49
N GLU A 478 45.06 -15.77 -0.02
CA GLU A 478 46.30 -15.65 0.75
C GLU A 478 46.58 -14.20 1.15
N ARG A 479 46.34 -13.24 0.25
CA ARG A 479 46.56 -11.82 0.54
C ARG A 479 45.59 -11.26 1.57
N VAL A 480 44.29 -11.56 1.45
CA VAL A 480 43.25 -11.05 2.36
C VAL A 480 43.41 -11.64 3.77
N PHE A 481 43.78 -12.92 3.87
CA PHE A 481 43.88 -13.64 5.15
C PHE A 481 45.31 -13.78 5.68
N LYS A 482 46.30 -13.05 5.14
CA LYS A 482 47.73 -13.18 5.49
C LYS A 482 48.00 -13.12 7.01
N ASN A 483 47.27 -12.29 7.74
CA ASN A 483 47.42 -12.08 9.19
C ASN A 483 46.18 -12.54 9.98
N VAL A 484 45.39 -13.46 9.44
CA VAL A 484 44.20 -14.03 10.08
C VAL A 484 44.53 -15.43 10.56
N SER A 485 44.00 -15.84 11.72
CA SER A 485 44.25 -17.19 12.24
C SER A 485 43.74 -18.26 11.27
N THR A 486 44.41 -19.42 11.23
CA THR A 486 44.00 -20.52 10.35
C THR A 486 42.55 -20.95 10.58
N ASP A 487 42.09 -20.93 11.83
CA ASP A 487 40.71 -21.28 12.19
C ASP A 487 39.71 -20.26 11.65
N GLU A 488 39.96 -18.96 11.82
CA GLU A 488 39.08 -17.92 11.27
C GLU A 488 39.07 -17.93 9.74
N LYS A 489 40.23 -18.17 9.12
CA LYS A 489 40.35 -18.35 7.66
C LYS A 489 39.52 -19.55 7.20
N ASN A 490 39.60 -20.69 7.89
CA ASN A 490 38.82 -21.89 7.56
C ASN A 490 37.32 -21.69 7.74
N ILE A 491 36.90 -20.96 8.79
CA ILE A 491 35.51 -20.59 9.02
C ILE A 491 35.00 -19.69 7.88
N ALA A 492 35.79 -18.67 7.51
CA ALA A 492 35.46 -17.72 6.44
C ALA A 492 35.37 -18.38 5.05
N LEU A 493 36.12 -19.46 4.83
CA LEU A 493 36.29 -20.11 3.52
C LEU A 493 35.71 -21.53 3.47
N ASN A 494 34.80 -21.87 4.39
CA ASN A 494 34.13 -23.17 4.38
C ASN A 494 33.58 -23.47 2.97
N SER A 495 33.78 -24.70 2.49
CA SER A 495 33.53 -25.14 1.12
C SER A 495 32.11 -24.93 0.56
N ASN A 496 31.14 -24.61 1.42
CA ASN A 496 29.75 -24.33 1.06
C ASN A 496 29.36 -22.84 1.14
N ILE A 497 30.31 -21.93 1.36
CA ILE A 497 30.03 -20.50 1.42
C ILE A 497 29.97 -19.89 0.03
N TYR A 498 28.94 -19.08 -0.19
CA TYR A 498 28.72 -18.33 -1.41
C TYR A 498 29.47 -16.99 -1.44
N GLN A 499 29.74 -16.50 -2.64
CA GLN A 499 30.24 -15.15 -2.89
C GLN A 499 29.20 -14.09 -2.56
N PHE A 500 29.71 -12.93 -2.20
CA PHE A 500 28.98 -11.67 -2.16
C PHE A 500 29.17 -10.97 -3.51
N SER A 501 28.10 -10.39 -4.02
CA SER A 501 28.12 -9.59 -5.23
C SER A 501 28.67 -8.20 -4.95
N SER A 502 29.48 -7.67 -5.87
CA SER A 502 29.84 -6.26 -5.93
C SER A 502 29.06 -5.49 -7.01
N THR A 503 27.93 -6.05 -7.49
CA THR A 503 27.05 -5.38 -8.46
C THR A 503 26.11 -4.37 -7.80
N THR A 504 25.71 -4.62 -6.55
CA THR A 504 24.97 -3.67 -5.71
C THR A 504 25.50 -3.75 -4.30
N ILE A 505 25.78 -2.60 -3.69
CA ILE A 505 26.36 -2.50 -2.35
C ILE A 505 25.69 -1.32 -1.64
N ILE A 506 25.33 -1.50 -0.37
CA ILE A 506 24.80 -0.40 0.46
C ILE A 506 25.69 -0.25 1.69
N MET A 507 26.14 0.96 1.95
CA MET A 507 27.14 1.29 2.97
C MET A 507 26.71 2.51 3.78
N ARG A 508 26.64 2.39 5.09
CA ARG A 508 26.60 3.55 6.00
C ARG A 508 28.02 4.06 6.19
N LYS A 509 28.29 5.33 5.88
CA LYS A 509 29.60 5.94 6.07
C LYS A 509 29.97 5.91 7.55
N CYS A 510 31.15 5.36 7.81
CA CYS A 510 31.90 5.47 9.05
C CYS A 510 33.37 5.13 8.77
N THR A 511 34.26 5.37 9.73
CA THR A 511 35.70 5.08 9.59
C THR A 511 35.96 3.63 9.17
N GLN A 512 35.24 2.66 9.75
CA GLN A 512 35.41 1.24 9.43
C GLN A 512 35.06 0.91 7.98
N VAL A 513 34.08 1.60 7.39
CA VAL A 513 33.72 1.44 5.97
C VAL A 513 34.77 2.09 5.08
N LEU A 514 35.27 3.28 5.43
CA LEU A 514 36.35 3.93 4.68
C LEU A 514 37.60 3.04 4.64
N ASP A 515 38.00 2.47 5.78
CA ASP A 515 39.13 1.55 5.87
C ASP A 515 38.90 0.27 5.05
N PHE A 516 37.67 -0.29 5.11
CA PHE A 516 37.29 -1.45 4.32
C PHE A 516 37.42 -1.20 2.81
N VAL A 517 36.84 -0.11 2.31
CA VAL A 517 36.85 0.21 0.86
C VAL A 517 38.27 0.61 0.42
N LYS A 518 39.05 1.27 1.29
CA LYS A 518 40.45 1.57 1.01
C LYS A 518 41.32 0.31 0.95
N GLU A 519 41.11 -0.68 1.85
CA GLU A 519 41.80 -1.97 1.75
C GLU A 519 41.44 -2.68 0.43
N TRP A 520 40.17 -2.65 0.03
CA TRP A 520 39.73 -3.19 -1.25
C TRP A 520 40.43 -2.51 -2.43
N HIS A 521 40.46 -1.18 -2.45
CA HIS A 521 41.19 -0.41 -3.46
C HIS A 521 42.68 -0.78 -3.53
N ASN A 522 43.35 -0.83 -2.38
CA ASN A 522 44.78 -1.12 -2.33
C ASN A 522 45.11 -2.51 -2.85
N ILE A 523 44.38 -3.54 -2.42
CA ILE A 523 44.61 -4.92 -2.90
C ILE A 523 44.44 -5.00 -4.43
N ALA A 524 43.51 -4.23 -5.01
CA ALA A 524 43.31 -4.20 -6.45
C ALA A 524 44.47 -3.56 -7.23
N GLN A 525 45.34 -2.78 -6.57
CA GLN A 525 46.51 -2.10 -7.16
C GLN A 525 47.83 -2.85 -6.86
N GLU A 526 47.86 -3.68 -5.82
CA GLU A 526 49.06 -4.36 -5.35
C GLU A 526 49.63 -5.35 -6.36
N ASP A 527 50.95 -5.57 -6.25
CA ASP A 527 51.70 -6.53 -7.06
C ASP A 527 51.42 -6.41 -8.56
N ASN A 528 51.42 -5.18 -9.06
CA ASN A 528 51.12 -4.86 -10.46
C ASN A 528 49.77 -5.47 -10.92
N HIS A 529 48.74 -5.35 -10.07
CA HIS A 529 47.37 -5.83 -10.29
C HIS A 529 47.20 -7.36 -10.37
N ARG A 530 48.18 -8.15 -9.94
CA ARG A 530 48.14 -9.62 -9.99
C ARG A 530 46.92 -10.25 -9.32
N TYR A 531 46.40 -9.62 -8.26
CA TYR A 531 45.27 -10.16 -7.52
C TYR A 531 43.95 -10.04 -8.29
N ILE A 532 43.84 -9.05 -9.18
CA ILE A 532 42.59 -8.77 -9.89
C ILE A 532 42.62 -9.19 -11.35
N ASP A 533 43.80 -9.41 -11.95
CA ASP A 533 43.93 -9.83 -13.34
C ASP A 533 43.63 -11.34 -13.57
N ASP A 534 43.81 -11.78 -14.83
CA ASP A 534 43.62 -13.17 -15.26
C ASP A 534 44.91 -14.02 -15.17
N SER A 535 45.99 -13.51 -14.56
CA SER A 535 47.21 -14.32 -14.40
C SER A 535 46.94 -15.53 -13.50
N LEU A 536 47.67 -16.63 -13.71
CA LEU A 536 47.54 -17.82 -12.85
C LEU A 536 48.02 -17.51 -11.43
N SER A 537 47.43 -18.16 -10.42
CA SER A 537 47.90 -18.09 -9.02
C SER A 537 49.34 -18.60 -8.87
N LEU A 538 50.08 -18.10 -7.88
CA LEU A 538 51.41 -18.65 -7.54
C LEU A 538 51.30 -20.02 -6.86
N LYS A 539 50.22 -20.23 -6.10
CA LYS A 539 49.88 -21.51 -5.48
C LYS A 539 48.93 -22.31 -6.38
N ASP A 540 48.86 -23.62 -6.16
CA ASP A 540 47.88 -24.47 -6.86
C ASP A 540 46.46 -23.98 -6.59
N ASP A 541 45.72 -23.82 -7.68
CA ASP A 541 44.36 -23.33 -7.72
C ASP A 541 43.51 -24.24 -8.62
N SER A 542 43.79 -25.54 -8.59
CA SER A 542 43.15 -26.59 -9.39
C SER A 542 41.62 -26.65 -9.29
N LYS A 543 41.03 -26.00 -8.28
CA LYS A 543 39.58 -25.90 -8.09
C LYS A 543 38.98 -24.63 -8.71
N LEU A 544 39.78 -23.62 -9.05
CA LEU A 544 39.28 -22.37 -9.63
C LEU A 544 38.58 -22.64 -10.95
N PHE A 545 37.35 -22.16 -11.06
CA PHE A 545 36.62 -22.11 -12.33
C PHE A 545 36.96 -20.82 -13.07
N GLU A 546 36.80 -19.67 -12.41
CA GLU A 546 37.13 -18.34 -12.97
C GLU A 546 37.33 -17.33 -11.84
N ASN A 547 38.25 -16.37 -11.99
CA ASN A 547 38.38 -15.27 -11.04
C ASN A 547 37.33 -14.18 -11.31
N ARG A 548 36.64 -13.69 -10.27
CA ARG A 548 35.67 -12.58 -10.41
C ARG A 548 36.24 -11.21 -10.05
N HIS A 549 37.56 -11.07 -10.13
CA HIS A 549 38.26 -9.79 -10.11
C HIS A 549 37.96 -8.99 -8.83
N ASP A 550 37.47 -7.75 -8.95
CA ASP A 550 37.13 -6.87 -7.81
C ASP A 550 36.15 -7.54 -6.84
N GLN A 551 35.18 -8.31 -7.38
CA GLN A 551 34.16 -8.97 -6.58
C GLN A 551 34.77 -10.02 -5.65
N SER A 552 35.80 -10.73 -6.11
CA SER A 552 36.52 -11.71 -5.29
C SER A 552 37.19 -11.02 -4.11
N ILE A 553 37.83 -9.87 -4.32
CA ILE A 553 38.44 -9.09 -3.24
C ILE A 553 37.36 -8.59 -2.26
N PHE A 554 36.30 -7.96 -2.77
CA PHE A 554 35.17 -7.49 -1.96
C PHE A 554 34.57 -8.62 -1.11
N SER A 555 34.29 -9.78 -1.74
CA SER A 555 33.65 -10.89 -1.06
C SER A 555 34.51 -11.50 0.04
N LEU A 556 35.81 -11.63 -0.19
CA LEU A 556 36.76 -12.13 0.81
C LEU A 556 36.94 -11.12 1.94
N LEU A 557 36.97 -9.81 1.66
CA LEU A 557 37.01 -8.77 2.69
C LEU A 557 35.73 -8.77 3.53
N CYS A 558 34.56 -8.98 2.93
CA CYS A 558 33.31 -9.13 3.69
C CYS A 558 33.38 -10.32 4.66
N LYS A 559 34.02 -11.42 4.26
CA LYS A 559 34.20 -12.61 5.09
C LYS A 559 35.22 -12.38 6.22
N LYS A 560 36.34 -11.72 5.91
CA LYS A 560 37.35 -11.28 6.89
C LYS A 560 36.72 -10.36 7.94
N ASN A 561 35.85 -9.45 7.52
CA ASN A 561 35.21 -8.44 8.35
C ASN A 561 33.73 -8.73 8.62
N ARG A 562 33.37 -9.99 8.88
CA ARG A 562 31.97 -10.45 8.99
C ARG A 562 31.11 -9.65 9.98
N GLN A 563 31.70 -9.08 11.00
CA GLN A 563 31.02 -8.23 11.98
C GLN A 563 30.45 -6.95 11.33
N LEU A 564 31.14 -6.40 10.33
CA LEU A 564 30.73 -5.19 9.63
C LEU A 564 29.62 -5.45 8.59
N VAL A 565 29.35 -6.72 8.27
CA VAL A 565 28.54 -7.10 7.10
C VAL A 565 27.23 -7.72 7.53
N LYS A 566 26.14 -7.12 7.07
CA LYS A 566 24.82 -7.74 7.01
C LYS A 566 24.67 -8.46 5.66
N ASN A 567 24.29 -9.74 5.69
CA ASN A 567 24.03 -10.54 4.48
C ASN A 567 22.55 -10.46 4.08
N SER A 568 22.29 -10.25 2.79
CA SER A 568 20.99 -10.44 2.14
C SER A 568 21.07 -11.49 1.03
N THR A 569 20.04 -12.34 0.92
CA THR A 569 19.95 -13.38 -0.13
C THR A 569 19.16 -12.93 -1.35
N ASP A 570 18.79 -11.66 -1.45
CA ASP A 570 17.90 -11.17 -2.50
C ASP A 570 18.47 -11.35 -3.93
N PHE A 571 19.80 -11.39 -4.09
CA PHE A 571 20.45 -11.72 -5.37
C PHE A 571 20.49 -13.22 -5.70
N GLN A 572 20.09 -14.11 -4.79
CA GLN A 572 20.04 -15.56 -5.03
C GLN A 572 18.78 -15.98 -5.83
N ILE A 573 17.80 -15.08 -6.02
CA ILE A 573 16.42 -15.42 -6.43
C ILE A 573 16.09 -14.93 -7.86
N ASP A 574 17.10 -14.81 -8.74
CA ASP A 574 16.92 -14.35 -10.13
C ASP A 574 16.29 -15.42 -11.07
N SER A 575 15.45 -16.34 -10.55
CA SER A 575 14.92 -17.49 -11.31
C SER A 575 13.41 -17.78 -11.14
N GLY A 576 12.60 -16.89 -10.55
CA GLY A 576 11.18 -17.18 -10.30
C GLY A 576 10.21 -16.03 -10.61
N HIS A 577 9.15 -16.34 -11.37
CA HIS A 577 8.03 -15.46 -11.77
C HIS A 577 7.07 -15.03 -10.63
N ASN A 578 7.50 -14.98 -9.37
CA ASN A 578 6.63 -14.58 -8.26
C ASN A 578 6.72 -13.07 -7.96
N GLU A 579 5.60 -12.36 -8.03
CA GLU A 579 5.50 -10.92 -7.75
C GLU A 579 5.92 -10.52 -6.33
N SER A 580 5.90 -11.45 -5.36
CA SER A 580 6.42 -11.26 -4.00
C SER A 580 7.95 -11.21 -3.89
N GLN A 581 8.68 -11.37 -5.00
CA GLN A 581 10.14 -11.54 -5.04
C GLN A 581 10.88 -10.47 -5.86
N ARG A 582 10.24 -9.32 -6.17
CA ARG A 582 10.91 -8.22 -6.87
C ARG A 582 12.14 -7.73 -6.08
N VAL A 583 13.28 -7.53 -6.75
CA VAL A 583 14.47 -6.86 -6.19
C VAL A 583 14.58 -5.45 -6.74
N ILE A 584 15.11 -4.51 -5.93
CA ILE A 584 15.19 -3.08 -6.28
C ILE A 584 16.17 -2.85 -7.43
N PHE A 585 17.32 -3.53 -7.39
CA PHE A 585 18.36 -3.43 -8.40
C PHE A 585 18.40 -4.73 -9.20
N LYS A 586 17.90 -4.71 -10.44
CA LYS A 586 17.90 -5.89 -11.33
C LYS A 586 18.95 -5.75 -12.40
N ARG A 587 19.70 -6.81 -12.69
CA ARG A 587 20.66 -6.78 -13.79
C ARG A 587 19.92 -6.92 -15.12
N LYS A 588 20.00 -5.91 -16.00
CA LYS A 588 19.48 -6.03 -17.36
C LYS A 588 20.56 -6.64 -18.25
N ARG A 589 20.48 -7.94 -18.53
CA ARG A 589 21.31 -8.55 -19.58
C ARG A 589 20.77 -8.06 -20.93
N TYR A 590 21.49 -7.16 -21.59
CA TYR A 590 21.21 -6.87 -23.00
C TYR A 590 21.41 -8.19 -23.77
N LYS A 591 20.33 -8.72 -24.33
CA LYS A 591 20.47 -9.55 -25.53
C LYS A 591 20.88 -8.57 -26.62
N ASN A 592 22.12 -8.70 -27.10
CA ASN A 592 22.51 -8.08 -28.36
C ASN A 592 21.55 -8.53 -29.46
#